data_AF-G3QFG0-F1
#
_entry.id   AF-G3QFG0-F1
#
_cell.length_a   1.000
_cell.length_b   1.000
_cell.length_c   1.000
_cell.angle_alpha   90.00
_cell.angle_beta   90.00
_cell.angle_gamma   90.00
#
_symmetry.space_group_name_H-M   'P 1'
#
loop_
_entity.id
_entity.type
_entity.pdbx_description
1 polymer ?
#
loop_
_entity_poly.entity_id
_entity_poly.type
_entity_poly.pdbx_seq_one_letter_code
_entity_poly.pdbx_strand_id
1 'polypeptide(L)'
;MSRLPVLLLLQLLVRPGLQAPMTQTTSLKTSWVNCSNMIDEIITHLKQPPLPLLDFNNLNGEDQDILMENNLRRPNLEAFNRAVKSLQNASAIESILKNLLPCLPLATAAPTRHPIRIKDGDWNEFRRKLTFYLKTLENAQAQQTTLSLAIS
;
A
#
# COMPACT_ATOMS: atom_id res chain seq x y z
N MET A 1 48.22 48.97 -14.12
CA MET A 1 47.20 47.98 -14.54
C MET A 1 47.60 46.63 -13.99
N SER A 2 46.82 46.06 -13.08
CA SER A 2 46.95 44.65 -12.74
C SER A 2 45.58 44.11 -12.33
N ARG A 3 45.02 43.26 -13.17
CA ARG A 3 43.77 42.53 -12.95
C ARG A 3 44.15 41.17 -12.40
N LEU A 4 43.71 40.82 -11.20
CA LEU A 4 43.26 39.48 -10.76
C LEU A 4 43.31 39.40 -9.24
N PRO A 5 42.12 39.35 -8.60
CA PRO A 5 41.92 38.30 -7.61
C PRO A 5 40.50 37.75 -7.72
N VAL A 6 40.27 36.76 -8.57
CA VAL A 6 38.99 36.03 -8.61
C VAL A 6 39.19 34.51 -8.58
N LEU A 7 40.41 34.01 -8.76
CA LEU A 7 40.66 32.56 -8.86
C LEU A 7 40.85 31.83 -7.53
N LEU A 8 40.74 32.50 -6.38
CA LEU A 8 40.93 31.85 -5.06
C LEU A 8 39.63 31.52 -4.31
N LEU A 9 38.46 31.72 -4.92
CA LEU A 9 37.16 31.45 -4.28
C LEU A 9 36.47 30.15 -4.76
N LEU A 10 37.04 29.44 -5.74
CA LEU A 10 36.40 28.26 -6.34
C LEU A 10 36.77 26.92 -5.67
N GLN A 11 37.61 26.90 -4.65
CA GLN A 11 38.09 25.65 -4.04
C GLN A 11 37.25 25.16 -2.86
N LEU A 12 36.17 25.85 -2.47
CA LEU A 12 35.39 25.51 -1.27
C LEU A 12 34.15 24.61 -1.51
N LEU A 13 33.93 24.12 -2.74
CA LEU A 13 32.70 23.37 -3.10
C LEU A 13 32.85 21.85 -3.12
N VAL A 14 34.03 21.29 -2.83
CA VAL A 14 34.20 19.83 -2.74
C VAL A 14 34.20 19.41 -1.28
N ARG A 15 33.02 19.44 -0.65
CA ARG A 15 32.78 18.60 0.52
C ARG A 15 32.49 17.18 0.00
N PRO A 16 33.18 16.13 0.45
CA PRO A 16 32.69 14.77 0.26
C PRO A 16 31.40 14.71 1.06
N GLY A 17 30.27 14.84 0.36
CA GLY A 17 28.97 14.58 0.95
C GLY A 17 29.00 13.19 1.56
N LEU A 18 28.58 13.08 2.82
CA LEU A 18 28.25 11.81 3.45
C LEU A 18 27.44 10.98 2.45
N GLN A 19 28.07 9.97 1.85
CA GLN A 19 27.33 8.84 1.32
C GLN A 19 26.69 8.22 2.56
N ALA A 20 25.43 8.59 2.79
CA ALA A 20 24.55 7.80 3.61
C ALA A 20 24.71 6.35 3.13
N PRO A 21 24.82 5.36 4.04
CA PRO A 21 24.87 3.97 3.63
C PRO A 21 23.66 3.78 2.73
N MET A 22 23.88 3.26 1.53
CA MET A 22 22.81 2.68 0.74
C MET A 22 22.16 1.68 1.68
N THR A 23 21.03 2.05 2.29
CA THR A 23 20.14 1.09 2.89
C THR A 23 19.72 0.23 1.73
N GLN A 24 20.46 -0.86 1.51
CA GLN A 24 19.90 -2.08 0.98
C GLN A 24 18.74 -2.36 1.92
N THR A 25 17.57 -1.83 1.60
CA THR A 25 16.34 -2.49 1.93
C THR A 25 16.47 -3.84 1.27
N THR A 26 16.99 -4.80 2.04
CA THR A 26 16.67 -6.20 1.86
C THR A 26 15.15 -6.22 1.80
N SER A 27 14.61 -6.12 0.59
CA SER A 27 13.23 -6.45 0.31
C SER A 27 13.15 -7.91 0.69
N LEU A 28 12.83 -8.18 1.96
CA LEU A 28 12.48 -9.51 2.41
C LEU A 28 11.47 -10.00 1.38
N LYS A 29 11.83 -11.04 0.64
CA LYS A 29 10.88 -11.71 -0.25
C LYS A 29 9.83 -12.29 0.67
N THR A 30 8.78 -11.54 0.93
CA THR A 30 7.62 -12.02 1.67
C THR A 30 7.01 -13.12 0.82
N SER A 31 6.92 -14.33 1.38
CA SER A 31 6.25 -15.42 0.68
C SER A 31 4.77 -15.08 0.52
N TRP A 32 4.16 -15.53 -0.57
CA TRP A 32 2.72 -15.33 -0.76
C TRP A 32 1.89 -15.94 0.37
N VAL A 33 2.35 -17.06 0.94
CA VAL A 33 1.72 -17.68 2.13
C VAL A 33 1.66 -16.69 3.29
N ASN A 34 2.72 -15.92 3.53
CA ASN A 34 2.72 -14.90 4.57
C ASN A 34 1.75 -13.75 4.23
N CYS A 35 1.67 -13.35 2.96
CA CYS A 35 0.69 -12.35 2.50
C CYS A 35 -0.76 -12.79 2.70
N SER A 36 -1.09 -14.04 2.35
CA SER A 36 -2.43 -14.61 2.55
C SER A 36 -2.79 -14.67 4.03
N ASN A 37 -1.86 -15.10 4.91
CA ASN A 37 -2.07 -15.08 6.36
C ASN A 37 -2.36 -13.67 6.91
N MET A 38 -1.61 -12.66 6.47
CA MET A 38 -1.85 -11.27 6.87
C MET A 38 -3.21 -10.76 6.39
N ILE A 39 -3.61 -11.11 5.16
CA ILE A 39 -4.93 -10.79 4.62
C ILE A 39 -6.02 -11.43 5.48
N ASP A 40 -5.92 -12.74 5.75
CA ASP A 40 -6.89 -13.49 6.56
C ASP A 40 -7.04 -12.96 7.98
N GLU A 41 -5.93 -12.57 8.61
CA GLU A 41 -5.93 -11.96 9.94
C GLU A 41 -6.70 -10.63 9.94
N ILE A 42 -6.44 -9.75 8.96
CA ILE A 42 -7.20 -8.50 8.81
C ILE A 42 -8.69 -8.80 8.59
N ILE A 43 -9.02 -9.74 7.68
CA ILE A 43 -10.42 -10.11 7.41
C ILE A 43 -11.11 -10.63 8.67
N THR A 44 -10.41 -11.37 9.51
CA THR A 44 -10.93 -11.88 10.79
C THR A 44 -11.25 -10.73 11.75
N HIS A 45 -10.33 -9.77 11.91
CA HIS A 45 -10.58 -8.56 12.72
C HIS A 45 -11.74 -7.73 12.18
N LEU A 46 -11.81 -7.56 10.86
CA LEU A 46 -12.92 -6.87 10.23
C LEU A 46 -14.25 -7.57 10.52
N LYS A 47 -14.31 -8.90 10.59
CA LYS A 47 -15.55 -9.67 10.83
C LYS A 47 -16.06 -9.65 12.28
N GLN A 48 -15.34 -9.06 13.23
CA GLN A 48 -15.74 -9.09 14.64
C GLN A 48 -17.11 -8.39 14.90
N PRO A 49 -18.00 -8.99 15.72
CA PRO A 49 -19.27 -8.37 16.15
C PRO A 49 -19.07 -7.13 17.04
N PRO A 50 -20.10 -6.29 17.29
CA PRO A 50 -21.51 -6.42 16.91
C PRO A 50 -21.78 -5.60 15.64
N LEU A 51 -21.71 -6.23 14.47
CA LEU A 51 -21.86 -5.51 13.21
C LEU A 51 -22.88 -6.24 12.32
N PRO A 52 -23.71 -5.51 11.56
CA PRO A 52 -24.54 -6.13 10.54
C PRO A 52 -23.66 -6.91 9.56
N LEU A 53 -24.25 -7.95 8.97
CA LEU A 53 -23.58 -8.80 7.99
C LEU A 53 -22.99 -7.91 6.89
N LEU A 54 -21.70 -8.12 6.61
CA LEU A 54 -20.96 -7.28 5.68
C LEU A 54 -21.36 -7.60 4.24
N ASP A 55 -22.19 -6.75 3.62
CA ASP A 55 -22.51 -6.87 2.20
C ASP A 55 -21.46 -6.15 1.35
N PHE A 56 -20.53 -6.93 0.82
CA PHE A 56 -19.48 -6.46 -0.07
C PHE A 56 -20.00 -5.97 -1.42
N ASN A 57 -21.19 -6.40 -1.83
CA ASN A 57 -21.79 -6.00 -3.10
C ASN A 57 -22.39 -4.60 -3.03
N ASN A 58 -22.51 -4.02 -1.84
CA ASN A 58 -23.01 -2.65 -1.63
C ASN A 58 -21.91 -1.59 -1.76
N LEU A 59 -20.89 -1.82 -2.59
CA LEU A 59 -19.95 -0.78 -3.04
C LEU A 59 -20.42 -0.26 -4.40
N ASN A 60 -20.38 1.05 -4.61
CA ASN A 60 -20.65 1.61 -5.94
C ASN A 60 -19.56 1.19 -6.93
N GLY A 61 -19.89 1.17 -8.23
CA GLY A 61 -18.98 0.71 -9.27
C GLY A 61 -17.67 1.49 -9.35
N GLU A 62 -17.70 2.81 -9.10
CA GLU A 62 -16.49 3.64 -9.13
C GLU A 62 -15.50 3.23 -8.02
N ASP A 63 -15.98 3.02 -6.79
CA ASP A 63 -15.16 2.54 -5.69
C ASP A 63 -14.60 1.14 -6.00
N GLN A 64 -15.38 0.25 -6.62
CA GLN A 64 -14.90 -1.07 -7.03
C GLN A 64 -13.76 -0.96 -8.05
N ASP A 65 -13.93 -0.15 -9.09
CA ASP A 65 -12.92 0.08 -10.13
C ASP A 65 -11.64 0.67 -9.53
N ILE A 66 -11.76 1.65 -8.64
CA ILE A 66 -10.62 2.26 -7.94
C ILE A 66 -9.86 1.22 -7.12
N LEU A 67 -10.57 0.37 -6.38
CA LEU A 67 -9.97 -0.63 -5.49
C LEU A 67 -9.31 -1.79 -6.24
N MET A 68 -9.78 -2.12 -7.45
CA MET A 68 -9.23 -3.18 -8.29
C MET A 68 -8.03 -2.73 -9.13
N GLU A 69 -7.95 -1.45 -9.47
CA GLU A 69 -6.93 -0.92 -10.37
C GLU A 69 -5.50 -1.15 -9.86
N ASN A 70 -4.67 -1.78 -10.68
CA ASN A 70 -3.31 -2.17 -10.32
C ASN A 70 -2.45 -0.98 -9.89
N ASN A 71 -2.50 0.13 -10.63
CA ASN A 71 -1.71 1.33 -10.35
C ASN A 71 -2.17 2.08 -9.10
N LEU A 72 -3.38 1.81 -8.61
CA LEU A 72 -3.92 2.38 -7.38
C LEU A 72 -3.73 1.49 -6.16
N ARG A 73 -3.15 0.29 -6.28
CA ARG A 73 -2.96 -0.63 -5.14
C ARG A 73 -2.22 0.01 -3.98
N ARG A 74 -1.04 0.60 -4.23
CA ARG A 74 -0.26 1.29 -3.20
C ARG A 74 -0.96 2.57 -2.68
N PRO A 75 -1.42 3.49 -3.55
CA PRO A 75 -2.18 4.66 -3.10
C PRO A 75 -3.41 4.33 -2.24
N ASN A 76 -4.13 3.24 -2.56
CA ASN A 76 -5.27 2.78 -1.77
C ASN A 76 -4.82 2.24 -0.40
N LEU A 77 -3.74 1.46 -0.34
CA LEU A 77 -3.17 0.99 0.93
C LEU A 77 -2.76 2.18 1.83
N GLU A 78 -2.20 3.24 1.26
CA GLU A 78 -1.89 4.46 1.99
C GLU A 78 -3.14 5.18 2.51
N ALA A 79 -4.24 5.18 1.74
CA ALA A 79 -5.52 5.71 2.20
C ALA A 79 -6.08 4.91 3.39
N PHE A 80 -6.01 3.58 3.37
CA PHE A 80 -6.37 2.74 4.50
C PHE A 80 -5.48 2.99 5.72
N ASN A 81 -4.16 3.12 5.52
CA ASN A 81 -3.21 3.44 6.60
C ASN A 81 -3.47 4.81 7.25
N ARG A 82 -4.04 5.78 6.52
CA ARG A 82 -4.49 7.04 7.10
C ARG A 82 -5.80 6.87 7.86
N ALA A 83 -6.80 6.26 7.21
CA ALA A 83 -8.14 6.11 7.77
C ALA A 83 -8.15 5.29 9.07
N VAL A 84 -7.34 4.21 9.15
CA VAL A 84 -7.32 3.32 10.32
C VAL A 84 -6.93 4.03 11.61
N LYS A 85 -6.15 5.12 11.53
CA LYS A 85 -5.73 5.93 12.70
C LYS A 85 -6.88 6.68 13.36
N SER A 86 -7.98 6.89 12.63
CA SER A 86 -9.18 7.53 13.14
C SER A 86 -10.16 6.55 13.79
N LEU A 87 -9.87 5.24 13.74
CA LEU A 87 -10.75 4.19 14.21
C LEU A 87 -10.34 3.71 15.62
N GLN A 88 -11.33 3.48 16.47
CA GLN A 88 -11.10 2.89 17.79
C GLN A 88 -10.85 1.38 17.67
N ASN A 89 -10.01 0.83 18.55
CA ASN A 89 -9.71 -0.62 18.62
C ASN A 89 -9.17 -1.25 17.32
N ALA A 90 -8.54 -0.43 16.46
CA ALA A 90 -8.04 -0.86 15.16
C ALA A 90 -6.53 -1.12 15.11
N SER A 91 -5.85 -1.16 16.26
CA SER A 91 -4.38 -1.25 16.36
C SER A 91 -3.80 -2.50 15.71
N ALA A 92 -4.48 -3.64 15.83
CA ALA A 92 -4.08 -4.89 15.17
C ALA A 92 -4.10 -4.73 13.64
N ILE A 93 -5.20 -4.20 13.09
CA ILE A 93 -5.33 -3.93 11.65
C ILE A 93 -4.28 -2.91 11.19
N GLU A 94 -4.07 -1.83 11.95
CA GLU A 94 -3.05 -0.83 11.62
C GLU A 94 -1.64 -1.45 11.53
N SER A 95 -1.30 -2.33 12.47
CA SER A 95 0.00 -3.02 12.48
C SER A 95 0.19 -3.86 11.22
N ILE A 96 -0.83 -4.62 10.83
CA ILE A 96 -0.75 -5.52 9.66
C ILE A 96 -0.75 -4.72 8.35
N LEU A 97 -1.55 -3.64 8.24
CA LEU A 97 -1.60 -2.77 7.04
C LEU A 97 -0.23 -2.17 6.68
N LYS A 98 0.61 -1.86 7.67
CA LYS A 98 1.98 -1.35 7.45
C LYS A 98 2.89 -2.39 6.79
N ASN A 99 2.61 -3.67 7.01
CA ASN A 99 3.40 -4.79 6.50
C ASN A 99 2.86 -5.38 5.19
N LEU A 100 1.73 -4.89 4.68
CA LEU A 100 1.12 -5.37 3.43
C LEU A 100 1.80 -4.84 2.16
N LEU A 101 2.66 -3.83 2.25
CA LEU A 101 3.30 -3.22 1.07
C LEU A 101 4.03 -4.24 0.16
N PRO A 102 4.80 -5.23 0.67
CA PRO A 102 5.45 -6.24 -0.16
C PRO A 102 4.48 -7.23 -0.83
N CYS A 103 3.22 -7.27 -0.39
CA CYS A 103 2.18 -8.14 -0.94
C CYS A 103 1.43 -7.50 -2.11
N LEU A 104 1.72 -6.24 -2.43
CA LEU A 104 1.09 -5.55 -3.55
C LEU A 104 1.75 -5.91 -4.87
N PRO A 105 0.96 -6.04 -5.96
CA PRO A 105 1.54 -6.15 -7.29
C PRO A 105 2.31 -4.87 -7.65
N LEU A 106 3.28 -5.00 -8.54
CA LEU A 106 4.03 -3.86 -9.05
C LEU A 106 3.13 -3.03 -9.96
N ALA A 107 3.05 -1.72 -9.71
CA ALA A 107 2.38 -0.79 -10.61
C ALA A 107 3.10 -0.75 -11.96
N THR A 108 2.33 -0.67 -13.05
CA THR A 108 2.85 -0.62 -14.42
C THR A 108 2.91 0.80 -14.96
N ALA A 109 2.16 1.72 -14.37
CA ALA A 109 2.17 3.14 -14.70
C ALA A 109 1.83 4.01 -13.48
N ALA A 110 1.97 5.33 -13.65
CA ALA A 110 1.50 6.29 -12.66
C ALA A 110 -0.04 6.28 -12.56
N PRO A 111 -0.62 6.51 -11.37
CA PRO A 111 -2.05 6.72 -11.20
C PRO A 111 -2.59 7.85 -12.08
N THR A 112 -3.72 7.62 -12.74
CA THR A 112 -4.42 8.64 -13.56
C THR A 112 -5.60 9.29 -12.84
N ARG A 113 -6.00 8.75 -11.69
CA ARG A 113 -7.08 9.26 -10.84
C ARG A 113 -6.73 9.15 -9.35
N HIS A 114 -7.54 9.77 -8.51
CA HIS A 114 -7.34 9.75 -7.07
C HIS A 114 -7.60 8.36 -6.46
N PRO A 115 -6.90 8.00 -5.37
CA PRO A 115 -7.16 6.77 -4.65
C PRO A 115 -8.50 6.81 -3.92
N ILE A 116 -8.87 5.66 -3.35
CA ILE A 116 -10.08 5.49 -2.58
C ILE A 116 -10.18 6.51 -1.44
N ARG A 117 -11.36 7.11 -1.31
CA ARG A 117 -11.70 7.96 -0.16
C ARG A 117 -12.40 7.12 0.90
N ILE A 118 -12.05 7.37 2.15
CA ILE A 118 -12.62 6.72 3.31
C ILE A 118 -12.88 7.82 4.32
N LYS A 119 -14.10 7.90 4.84
CA LYS A 119 -14.47 8.88 5.85
C LYS A 119 -13.83 8.52 7.19
N ASP A 120 -13.17 9.50 7.81
CA ASP A 120 -12.57 9.33 9.13
C ASP A 120 -13.64 8.91 10.16
N GLY A 121 -13.30 7.95 11.00
CA GLY A 121 -14.19 7.39 12.02
C GLY A 121 -15.28 6.44 11.51
N ASP A 122 -15.51 6.33 10.20
CA ASP A 122 -16.54 5.45 9.63
C ASP A 122 -16.04 4.01 9.53
N TRP A 123 -16.23 3.25 10.62
CA TRP A 123 -15.84 1.85 10.68
C TRP A 123 -16.49 0.98 9.59
N ASN A 124 -17.75 1.25 9.25
CA ASN A 124 -18.48 0.43 8.28
C ASN A 124 -17.97 0.67 6.85
N GLU A 125 -17.74 1.93 6.49
CA GLU A 125 -17.13 2.27 5.20
C GLU A 125 -15.72 1.68 5.08
N PHE A 126 -14.87 1.88 6.11
CA PHE A 126 -13.52 1.34 6.15
C PHE A 126 -13.52 -0.17 5.96
N ARG A 127 -14.34 -0.88 6.75
CA ARG A 127 -14.49 -2.34 6.74
C ARG A 127 -14.91 -2.87 5.37
N ARG A 128 -15.94 -2.27 4.77
CA ARG A 128 -16.48 -2.69 3.47
C ARG A 128 -15.45 -2.51 2.36
N LYS A 129 -14.82 -1.33 2.29
CA LYS A 129 -13.81 -1.00 1.27
C LYS A 129 -12.53 -1.84 1.44
N LEU A 130 -12.03 -1.98 2.67
CA LEU A 130 -10.81 -2.75 2.93
C LEU A 130 -11.01 -4.23 2.61
N THR A 131 -12.17 -4.80 2.95
CA THR A 131 -12.40 -6.21 2.63
C THR A 131 -12.44 -6.46 1.13
N PHE A 132 -13.12 -5.59 0.37
CA PHE A 132 -13.16 -5.71 -1.10
C PHE A 132 -11.77 -5.56 -1.71
N TYR A 133 -10.99 -4.59 -1.24
CA TYR A 133 -9.60 -4.39 -1.65
C TYR A 133 -8.74 -5.64 -1.44
N LEU A 134 -8.79 -6.25 -0.25
CA LEU A 134 -7.97 -7.43 0.09
C LEU A 134 -8.40 -8.68 -0.68
N LYS A 135 -9.70 -8.92 -0.84
CA LYS A 135 -10.23 -10.04 -1.65
C LYS A 135 -9.79 -9.96 -3.11
N THR A 136 -9.86 -8.76 -3.69
CA THR A 136 -9.44 -8.58 -5.09
C THR A 136 -7.93 -8.69 -5.24
N LEU A 137 -7.15 -8.33 -4.21
CA LEU A 137 -5.70 -8.53 -4.17
C LEU A 137 -5.35 -10.02 -4.17
N GLU A 138 -6.00 -10.80 -3.31
CA GLU A 138 -5.82 -12.26 -3.23
C GLU A 138 -6.20 -12.96 -4.54
N ASN A 139 -7.35 -12.60 -5.12
CA ASN A 139 -7.81 -13.16 -6.39
C ASN A 139 -6.84 -12.88 -7.55
N ALA A 140 -6.31 -11.66 -7.64
CA ALA A 140 -5.36 -11.28 -8.68
C ALA A 140 -4.06 -12.11 -8.58
N GLN A 141 -3.59 -12.39 -7.37
CA GLN A 141 -2.40 -13.19 -7.18
C GLN A 141 -2.63 -14.68 -7.46
N ALA A 142 -3.80 -15.21 -7.10
CA ALA A 142 -4.18 -16.59 -7.43
C ALA A 142 -4.15 -16.80 -8.96
N GLN A 143 -4.71 -15.85 -9.72
CA GLN A 143 -4.69 -15.87 -11.18
C GLN A 143 -3.26 -15.82 -11.76
N GLN A 144 -2.38 -14.97 -11.21
CA GLN A 144 -0.98 -14.92 -11.64
C GLN A 144 -0.24 -16.24 -11.39
N THR A 145 -0.50 -16.89 -10.26
CA THR A 145 0.10 -18.18 -9.91
C THR A 145 -0.37 -19.29 -10.85
N THR A 146 -1.67 -19.34 -11.15
CA THR A 146 -2.23 -20.31 -12.10
C THR A 146 -1.68 -20.11 -13.52
N LEU A 147 -1.56 -18.86 -13.98
CA LEU A 147 -0.96 -18.57 -15.28
C LEU A 147 0.51 -18.99 -15.34
N SER A 148 1.31 -18.71 -14.31
CA SER A 148 2.73 -19.10 -14.29
C SER A 148 2.95 -20.62 -14.39
N LEU A 149 2.07 -21.42 -13.78
CA LEU A 149 2.15 -22.89 -13.82
C LEU A 149 1.67 -23.48 -15.16
N ALA A 150 0.80 -22.79 -15.89
CA ALA A 150 0.30 -23.24 -17.18
C ALA A 150 1.30 -23.05 -18.35
N ILE A 151 2.34 -22.25 -18.14
CA ILE A 151 3.34 -21.88 -19.17
C ILE A 151 4.71 -22.53 -18.87
N SER A 152 4.82 -23.33 -17.80
CA SER A 152 6.02 -24.09 -17.42
C SER A 152 5.87 -25.57 -17.80
#